data_AF-A0A0D6NMR1-F1
#
_entry.id   AF-A0A0D6NMR1-F1
#
_cell.length_a   1.000
_cell.length_b   1.000
_cell.length_c   1.000
_cell.angle_alpha   90.00
_cell.angle_beta   90.00
_cell.angle_gamma   90.00
#
_symmetry.space_group_name_H-M   'P 1'
#
loop_
_entity.id
_entity.type
_entity.pdbx_description
1 polymer ?
#
loop_
_entity_poly.entity_id
_entity_poly.type
_entity_poly.pdbx_seq_one_letter_code
_entity_poly.pdbx_strand_id
1 'polypeptide(L)' 'MNSRLQINEHNYSREISGKTVNVVYLEINRKFTFGSITVNGLPPLRPMDGTFHSRDEIEAEVIKIVNNMKS' A
#
# COMPACT_ATOMS: atom_id res chain seq x y z
N MET A 1 -1.66 -32.13 5.41
CA MET A 1 -0.90 -30.90 5.71
C MET A 1 -1.88 -29.73 5.66
N ASN A 2 -2.11 -29.04 6.77
CA ASN A 2 -2.92 -27.81 6.81
C ASN A 2 -1.97 -26.61 6.80
N SER A 3 -1.81 -25.95 5.65
CA SER A 3 -1.33 -24.57 5.66
C SER A 3 -2.50 -23.69 6.07
N ARG A 4 -2.51 -23.21 7.31
CA ARG A 4 -3.45 -22.16 7.73
C ARG A 4 -3.17 -20.92 6.88
N LEU A 5 -4.22 -20.33 6.31
CA LEU A 5 -4.14 -19.04 5.64
C LEU A 5 -3.64 -18.01 6.67
N GLN A 6 -2.45 -17.45 6.45
CA GLN A 6 -1.90 -16.38 7.31
C GLN A 6 -2.13 -15.04 6.64
N ILE A 7 -2.87 -14.16 7.31
CA ILE A 7 -3.15 -12.78 6.87
C ILE A 7 -2.63 -11.83 7.96
N ASN A 8 -1.69 -10.96 7.63
CA ASN A 8 -1.22 -9.88 8.51
C ASN A 8 -1.54 -8.54 7.87
N GLU A 9 -2.18 -7.63 8.60
CA GLU A 9 -2.37 -6.25 8.16
C GLU A 9 -1.24 -5.36 8.68
N HIS A 10 -0.73 -4.53 7.79
CA HIS A 10 0.30 -3.55 8.08
C HIS A 10 -0.21 -2.16 7.73
N ASN A 11 -0.01 -1.24 8.67
CA ASN A 11 -0.44 0.15 8.55
C ASN A 11 0.78 1.06 8.75
N TYR A 12 1.02 1.96 7.81
CA TYR A 12 2.03 3.00 8.00
C TYR A 12 1.58 4.33 7.42
N SER A 13 2.12 5.40 8.00
CA SER A 13 1.93 6.77 7.55
C SER A 13 3.28 7.36 7.16
N ARG A 14 3.36 8.02 6.01
CA ARG A 14 4.58 8.65 5.52
C ARG A 14 4.26 9.95 4.82
N GLU A 15 5.12 10.95 5.01
CA GLU A 15 5.06 12.18 4.22
C GLU A 15 5.76 11.97 2.87
N ILE A 16 5.04 12.19 1.77
CA ILE A 16 5.54 12.04 0.40
C ILE A 16 5.15 13.29 -0.38
N SER A 17 6.14 14.01 -0.92
CA SER A 17 5.91 15.25 -1.68
C SER A 17 5.06 16.30 -0.92
N GLY A 18 5.24 16.41 0.40
CA GLY A 18 4.50 17.34 1.27
C GLY A 18 3.06 16.91 1.57
N LYS A 19 2.66 15.69 1.20
CA LYS A 19 1.36 15.11 1.55
C LYS A 19 1.54 13.97 2.53
N THR A 20 0.73 13.92 3.58
CA THR A 20 0.65 12.75 4.46
C THR A 20 -0.08 11.63 3.75
N VAL A 21 0.56 10.48 3.62
CA VAL A 21 0.03 9.29 2.95
C VAL A 21 -0.10 8.18 3.97
N ASN A 22 -1.31 7.68 4.16
CA ASN A 22 -1.61 6.50 4.97
C ASN A 22 -1.81 5.31 4.05
N VAL A 23 -1.06 4.24 4.30
CA VAL A 23 -1.06 3.04 3.48
C VAL A 23 -1.41 1.85 4.36
N VAL A 24 -2.39 1.10 3.90
CA VAL A 24 -2.80 -0.19 4.45
C VAL A 24 -2.46 -1.25 3.44
N TYR A 25 -1.67 -2.25 3.84
CA TYR A 25 -1.38 -3.41 3.01
C TYR A 25 -1.53 -4.72 3.78
N LEU A 26 -1.92 -5.77 3.06
CA LEU A 26 -2.17 -7.09 3.61
C LEU A 26 -1.07 -8.04 3.14
N GLU A 27 -0.45 -8.74 4.07
CA GLU A 27 0.44 -9.86 3.81
C GLU A 27 -0.36 -11.17 3.91
N ILE A 28 -0.54 -11.87 2.79
CA ILE A 28 -1.25 -13.14 2.68
C ILE A 28 -0.26 -14.21 2.20
N ASN A 29 0.08 -15.19 3.04
CA ASN A 29 1.04 -16.25 2.71
C ASN A 29 2.38 -15.74 2.13
N ARG A 30 2.96 -14.69 2.73
CA ARG A 30 4.20 -14.00 2.29
C ARG A 30 4.09 -13.21 0.99
N LYS A 31 2.89 -13.01 0.46
CA LYS A 31 2.61 -12.07 -0.63
C LYS A 31 1.94 -10.85 -0.07
N PHE A 32 2.27 -9.68 -0.58
CA PHE A 32 1.68 -8.43 -0.10
C PHE A 32 0.70 -7.89 -1.14
N THR A 33 -0.39 -7.26 -0.70
CA THR A 33 -1.37 -6.60 -1.57
C THR A 33 -1.84 -5.31 -0.93
N PHE A 34 -2.24 -4.33 -1.74
CA PHE A 34 -2.80 -3.09 -1.22
C PHE A 34 -4.19 -3.33 -0.63
N GLY A 35 -4.41 -2.85 0.59
CA GLY A 35 -5.73 -2.72 1.18
C GLY A 35 -6.34 -1.37 0.83
N SER A 36 -5.70 -0.28 1.27
CA SER A 36 -6.10 1.08 0.93
C SER A 36 -4.93 2.05 0.96
N ILE A 37 -5.00 3.10 0.14
CA ILE A 37 -4.04 4.19 0.13
C ILE A 37 -4.84 5.49 0.25
N THR A 38 -4.64 6.20 1.35
CA THR A 38 -5.29 7.49 1.61
C THR A 38 -4.23 8.57 1.61
N VAL A 39 -4.32 9.49 0.64
CA VAL A 39 -3.46 10.67 0.60
C VAL A 39 -4.25 11.86 1.12
N ASN A 40 -3.74 12.57 2.13
CA ASN A 40 -4.43 13.72 2.70
C ASN A 40 -4.63 14.82 1.64
N GLY A 41 -5.85 15.35 1.53
CA GLY A 41 -6.23 16.31 0.50
C GLY A 41 -6.51 15.71 -0.89
N LEU A 42 -6.60 14.38 -1.02
CA LEU A 42 -7.02 13.70 -2.25
C LEU A 42 -8.15 12.71 -1.95
N PRO A 43 -9.02 12.42 -2.93
CA PRO A 43 -10.01 11.37 -2.79
C PRO A 43 -9.32 10.02 -2.53
N PRO A 44 -9.95 9.13 -1.74
CA PRO A 44 -9.39 7.82 -1.43
C PRO A 44 -9.11 7.06 -2.71
N LEU A 45 -7.90 6.52 -2.83
CA LEU A 45 -7.53 5.71 -3.98
C LEU A 45 -8.24 4.37 -3.89
N ARG A 46 -8.75 3.90 -5.01
CA ARG A 46 -9.28 2.54 -5.10
C ARG A 46 -8.15 1.55 -4.76
N PRO A 47 -8.46 0.40 -4.15
CA PRO A 47 -7.49 -0.67 -3.98
C PRO A 47 -6.84 -0.96 -5.34
N MET A 48 -5.52 -0.85 -5.39
CA MET A 48 -4.77 -1.18 -6.60
C MET A 48 -4.60 -2.68 -6.67
N ASP A 49 -5.03 -3.27 -7.79
CA ASP A 49 -4.74 -4.67 -8.11
C ASP A 49 -3.23 -4.83 -8.30
N GLY A 50 -2.55 -5.26 -7.24
CA GLY A 50 -1.11 -5.47 -7.23
C GLY A 50 -0.73 -6.52 -6.20
N THR A 51 0.05 -7.52 -6.63
CA THR A 51 0.71 -8.47 -5.73
C THR A 51 2.18 -8.15 -5.66
N PHE A 52 2.67 -7.85 -4.47
CA PHE A 52 4.06 -7.47 -4.20
C PHE A 52 4.75 -8.59 -3.41
N HIS A 53 6.06 -8.69 -3.56
CA HIS A 53 6.89 -9.70 -2.91
C HIS A 53 7.65 -9.13 -1.70
N SER A 54 7.64 -7.82 -1.52
CA SER A 54 8.28 -7.14 -0.40
C SER A 54 7.57 -5.84 -0.03
N ARG A 55 7.85 -5.35 1.18
CA ARG A 55 7.43 -4.03 1.64
C ARG A 55 8.05 -2.90 0.80
N ASP A 56 9.29 -3.06 0.34
CA ASP A 56 9.98 -2.04 -0.45
C ASP A 56 9.30 -1.79 -1.81
N GLU A 57 8.76 -2.85 -2.43
CA GLU A 57 7.97 -2.72 -3.65
C GLU A 57 6.69 -1.91 -3.42
N ILE A 58 6.01 -2.14 -2.29
CA ILE A 58 4.83 -1.37 -1.88
C ILE A 58 5.20 0.10 -1.68
N GLU A 59 6.28 0.39 -0.97
CA GLU A 59 6.71 1.77 -0.73
C GLU A 59 7.08 2.49 -2.04
N ALA A 60 7.79 1.81 -2.94
CA ALA A 60 8.13 2.35 -4.26
C ALA A 60 6.87 2.65 -5.08
N GLU A 61 5.88 1.78 -5.06
CA GLU A 61 4.64 1.97 -5.81
C GLU A 61 3.81 3.12 -5.26
N VAL A 62 3.69 3.24 -3.93
CA VAL A 62 3.03 4.40 -3.28
C VAL A 62 3.69 5.71 -3.69
N ILE A 63 5.03 5.77 -3.73
CA ILE A 63 5.75 6.97 -4.17
C ILE A 63 5.43 7.31 -5.62
N LYS A 64 5.40 6.33 -6.54
CA LYS A 64 5.02 6.54 -7.94
C LYS A 64 3.60 7.08 -8.06
N ILE A 65 2.65 6.50 -7.33
CA ILE A 65 1.25 6.90 -7.32
C ILE A 65 1.10 8.37 -6.90
N VAL A 66 1.74 8.76 -5.80
CA VAL A 66 1.69 10.13 -5.28
C VAL A 66 2.36 11.11 -6.26
N ASN A 67 3.47 10.71 -6.88
CA ASN A 67 4.16 11.53 -7.88
C ASN A 67 3.35 11.68 -9.18
N ASN A 68 2.64 10.63 -9.62
CA ASN A 68 1.76 10.67 -10.80
C ASN A 68 0.53 11.57 -10.59
N MET A 69 0.11 11.81 -9.35
CA MET A 69 -0.99 12.73 -9.03
C MET A 69 -0.62 14.22 -9.08
N LYS A 70 0.54 14.60 -9.62
CA LYS A 70 0.94 16.00 -9.85
C LYS A 70 0.41 16.59 -11.17
N SER A 71 -0.63 16.00 -11.79
CA SER A 71 -1.22 16.48 -13.05
C SER A 71 -2.42 17.38 -12.85
#